data_AF-A0A4D4KS64-F1
#
_entry.id   AF-A0A4D4KS64-F1
#
_cell.length_a   1.000
_cell.length_b   1.000
_cell.length_c   1.000
_cell.angle_alpha   90.00
_cell.angle_beta   90.00
_cell.angle_gamma   90.00
#
_symmetry.space_group_name_H-M   'P 1'
#
loop_
_entity.id
_entity.type
_entity.pdbx_description
1 polymer ?
#
loop_
_entity_poly.entity_id
_entity_poly.type
_entity_poly.pdbx_seq_one_letter_code
_entity_poly.pdbx_strand_id
1 'polypeptide(L)'
;MADLPGQRLMERLRQTKGPGKNAKAGPPVHDDRVHRNFTADGPNRLWLTDITEYPTGEGKLYMCAVKDAFSGCIVGYSIDARMQSRLAMAAPVPILT
;
A
#
# COMPACT_ATOMS: atom_id res chain seq x y z
N MET A 1 -19.62 13.78 -40.09
CA MET A 1 -20.09 14.17 -38.73
C MET A 1 -19.09 13.60 -37.74
N ALA A 2 -18.46 14.48 -36.98
CA ALA A 2 -17.25 14.33 -36.14
C ALA A 2 -17.30 13.15 -35.15
N ASP A 3 -16.27 12.29 -35.08
CA ASP A 3 -15.05 12.38 -34.23
C ASP A 3 -15.32 12.15 -32.73
N LEU A 4 -14.72 11.08 -32.17
CA LEU A 4 -14.80 10.66 -30.76
C LEU A 4 -13.52 11.10 -30.04
N PRO A 5 -13.60 11.77 -28.87
CA PRO A 5 -12.76 11.28 -27.76
C PRO A 5 -13.27 11.57 -26.32
N GLY A 6 -13.03 10.60 -25.43
CA GLY A 6 -12.39 10.89 -24.13
C GLY A 6 -13.22 11.52 -23.02
N GLN A 7 -14.07 10.73 -22.34
CA GLN A 7 -14.58 11.11 -21.02
C GLN A 7 -13.60 10.70 -19.92
N ARG A 8 -12.55 11.52 -19.75
CA ARG A 8 -11.71 11.55 -18.54
C ARG A 8 -12.53 12.14 -17.40
N LEU A 9 -13.29 11.32 -16.67
CA LEU A 9 -13.84 11.70 -15.36
C LEU A 9 -12.71 11.62 -14.31
N MET A 10 -11.77 12.56 -14.38
CA MET A 10 -10.89 12.88 -13.26
C MET A 10 -11.67 13.84 -12.37
N GLU A 11 -12.51 13.27 -11.51
CA GLU A 11 -13.14 14.00 -10.42
C GLU A 11 -12.03 14.65 -9.60
N ARG A 12 -11.96 15.97 -9.69
CA ARG A 12 -10.92 16.80 -9.07
C ARG A 12 -11.02 16.65 -7.57
N LEU A 13 -10.31 15.68 -7.01
CA LEU A 13 -9.99 15.63 -5.59
C LEU A 13 -9.25 16.93 -5.27
N ARG A 14 -9.98 17.83 -4.61
CA ARG A 14 -9.48 19.08 -4.04
C ARG A 14 -8.35 18.73 -3.07
N GLN A 15 -7.11 18.72 -3.56
CA GLN A 15 -5.92 18.67 -2.70
C GLN A 15 -5.88 19.97 -1.90
N THR A 16 -6.42 19.92 -0.68
CA THR A 16 -6.17 20.96 0.32
C THR A 16 -4.67 20.97 0.57
N LYS A 17 -4.04 22.10 0.25
CA LYS A 17 -2.60 22.35 0.42
C LYS A 17 -2.24 22.13 1.89
N GLY A 18 -1.63 20.98 2.20
CA GLY A 18 -1.11 20.67 3.53
C GLY A 18 -0.04 21.66 3.96
N PRO A 19 0.26 21.74 5.26
CA PRO A 19 1.19 22.72 5.80
C PRO A 19 2.56 22.64 5.11
N GLY A 20 3.18 23.81 4.95
CA GLY A 20 4.41 23.97 4.17
C GLY A 20 5.54 23.04 4.62
N LYS A 21 6.47 22.83 3.69
CA LYS A 21 7.61 21.88 3.70
C LYS A 21 8.60 22.04 4.89
N ASN A 22 8.31 22.96 5.83
CA ASN A 22 9.12 23.33 6.99
C ASN A 22 8.39 23.13 8.34
N ALA A 23 7.21 22.51 8.35
CA ALA A 23 6.60 22.10 9.62
C ALA A 23 7.49 21.01 10.23
N LYS A 24 8.07 21.28 11.42
CA LYS A 24 8.70 20.23 12.22
C LYS A 24 7.67 19.13 12.38
N ALA A 25 8.00 17.91 11.95
CA ALA A 25 7.15 16.76 12.16
C ALA A 25 6.77 16.72 13.65
N GLY A 26 5.47 16.70 13.94
CA GLY A 26 5.01 16.51 15.31
C GLY A 26 5.62 15.21 15.88
N PRO A 27 5.66 15.07 17.21
CA PRO A 27 6.13 13.83 17.83
C PRO A 27 5.40 12.63 17.21
N PRO A 28 6.09 11.50 16.97
CA PRO A 28 5.47 10.32 16.39
C PRO A 28 4.21 9.95 17.18
N VAL A 29 3.08 9.88 16.48
CA VAL A 29 1.78 9.53 17.09
C VAL A 29 1.73 8.05 17.49
N HIS A 30 2.70 7.26 17.02
CA HIS A 30 2.82 5.83 17.26
C HIS A 30 4.27 5.42 17.51
N ASP A 31 4.45 4.38 18.32
CA ASP A 31 5.75 3.78 18.57
C ASP A 31 6.32 3.16 17.30
N ASP A 32 7.52 3.57 16.91
CA ASP A 32 8.27 2.97 15.82
C ASP A 32 8.89 1.65 16.32
N ARG A 33 8.13 0.56 16.21
CA ARG A 33 8.55 -0.77 16.71
C ARG A 33 9.83 -1.30 16.07
N VAL A 34 10.25 -0.75 14.94
CA VAL A 34 11.45 -1.19 14.21
C VAL A 34 12.57 -0.16 14.28
N HIS A 35 12.37 1.01 14.90
CA HIS A 35 13.33 2.11 14.94
C HIS A 35 13.93 2.43 13.55
N ARG A 36 13.10 2.39 12.51
CA ARG A 36 13.49 2.50 11.08
C ARG A 36 14.55 1.49 10.60
N ASN A 37 14.80 0.43 11.35
CA ASN A 37 15.63 -0.68 10.93
C ASN A 37 14.75 -1.75 10.26
N PHE A 38 14.79 -1.80 8.93
CA PHE A 38 14.02 -2.77 8.13
C PHE A 38 14.80 -4.04 7.80
N THR A 39 15.79 -4.38 8.62
CA THR A 39 16.61 -5.60 8.48
C THR A 39 16.10 -6.65 9.47
N ALA A 40 16.04 -7.91 9.03
CA ALA A 40 15.73 -9.04 9.89
C ALA A 40 16.94 -9.99 9.98
N ASP A 41 17.12 -10.61 11.15
CA ASP A 41 18.18 -11.59 11.44
C ASP A 41 17.76 -13.04 11.11
N GLY A 42 16.52 -13.23 10.67
CA GLY A 42 16.00 -14.53 10.23
C GLY A 42 14.63 -14.40 9.54
N PRO A 43 14.18 -15.45 8.85
CA PRO A 43 12.90 -15.44 8.13
C PRO A 43 11.73 -15.29 9.09
N ASN A 44 10.63 -14.71 8.62
CA ASN A 44 9.37 -14.55 9.36
C ASN A 44 9.47 -13.72 10.64
N ARG A 45 10.45 -12.82 10.73
CA ARG A 45 10.63 -11.91 11.88
C ARG A 45 10.18 -10.48 11.60
N LEU A 46 10.29 -10.04 10.35
CA LEU A 46 9.81 -8.74 9.91
C LEU A 46 9.23 -8.87 8.50
N TRP A 47 8.02 -8.36 8.33
CA TRP A 47 7.33 -8.32 7.05
C TRP A 47 7.07 -6.88 6.63
N LEU A 48 7.25 -6.62 5.34
CA LEU A 48 6.93 -5.36 4.70
C LEU A 48 5.68 -5.55 3.86
N THR A 49 4.72 -4.64 4.00
CA THR A 49 3.47 -4.68 3.23
C THR A 49 3.32 -3.40 2.42
N ASP A 50 2.92 -3.54 1.16
CA ASP A 50 2.52 -2.40 0.33
C ASP A 50 1.12 -2.63 -0.25
N ILE A 51 0.39 -1.55 -0.50
CA ILE A 51 -0.89 -1.57 -1.22
C ILE A 51 -0.71 -0.74 -2.48
N THR A 52 -0.77 -1.41 -3.63
CA THR A 52 -0.67 -0.77 -4.94
C THR A 52 -2.04 -0.72 -5.62
N GLU A 53 -2.39 0.45 -6.18
CA GLU A 53 -3.55 0.63 -7.07
C GLU A 53 -3.12 0.45 -8.53
N TYR A 54 -3.80 -0.44 -9.25
CA TYR A 54 -3.62 -0.69 -10.67
C TYR A 54 -4.87 -0.25 -11.45
N PRO A 55 -4.73 0.65 -12.44
CA PRO A 55 -5.83 0.99 -13.33
C PRO A 55 -6.03 -0.13 -14.37
N THR A 56 -7.28 -0.57 -14.55
CA THR A 56 -7.67 -1.54 -15.58
C THR A 56 -8.77 -0.97 -16.48
N GLY A 57 -9.09 -1.64 -17.59
CA GLY A 57 -10.16 -1.22 -18.50
C GLY A 57 -11.57 -1.28 -17.88
N GLU A 58 -11.75 -2.07 -16.81
CA GLU A 58 -13.04 -2.29 -16.15
C GLU A 58 -13.17 -1.54 -14.81
N GLY A 59 -12.09 -0.89 -14.35
CA GLY A 59 -12.06 -0.20 -13.06
C GLY A 59 -10.68 -0.26 -12.39
N LYS A 60 -10.64 0.07 -11.10
CA LYS A 60 -9.41 0.02 -10.30
C LYS A 60 -9.27 -1.35 -9.65
N LEU A 61 -8.04 -1.85 -9.60
CA LEU A 61 -7.65 -3.07 -8.91
C LEU A 61 -6.66 -2.72 -7.81
N TYR A 62 -6.91 -3.19 -6.59
CA TYR A 62 -6.02 -2.99 -5.45
C TYR A 62 -5.33 -4.30 -5.13
N MET A 63 -4.01 -4.28 -5.02
CA MET A 63 -3.20 -5.43 -4.61
C MET A 63 -2.44 -5.08 -3.35
N CYS A 64 -2.49 -5.98 -2.35
CA CYS A 64 -1.60 -5.95 -1.21
C CYS A 64 -0.60 -7.09 -1.35
N ALA A 65 0.69 -6.77 -1.23
CA ALA A 65 1.76 -7.77 -1.22
C ALA A 65 2.50 -7.72 0.11
N VAL A 66 2.84 -8.89 0.65
CA VAL A 66 3.63 -9.07 1.88
C VAL A 66 4.97 -9.67 1.51
N LYS A 67 6.05 -8.96 1.85
CA LYS A 67 7.43 -9.36 1.60
C LYS A 67 8.14 -9.69 2.91
N ASP A 68 8.87 -10.78 2.93
CA ASP A 68 9.78 -11.11 4.03
C ASP A 68 11.05 -10.25 3.96
N ALA A 69 11.38 -9.56 5.04
CA ALA A 69 12.51 -8.62 5.07
C ALA A 69 13.88 -9.33 5.07
N PHE A 70 13.93 -10.60 5.51
CA PHE A 70 15.17 -11.39 5.54
C PHE A 70 15.50 -11.98 4.17
N SER A 71 14.56 -12.72 3.57
CA SER A 71 14.77 -13.41 2.28
C SER A 71 14.49 -12.53 1.06
N GLY A 72 13.71 -11.46 1.22
CA GLY A 72 13.21 -10.65 0.10
C GLY A 72 12.10 -11.32 -0.70
N CYS A 73 11.63 -12.51 -0.31
CA CYS A 73 10.57 -13.25 -0.99
C CYS A 73 9.18 -12.70 -0.64
N ILE A 74 8.24 -12.80 -1.58
CA ILE A 74 6.82 -12.51 -1.32
C ILE A 74 6.22 -13.72 -0.60
N VAL A 75 5.72 -13.51 0.62
CA VAL A 75 5.14 -14.57 1.47
C VAL A 75 3.62 -14.64 1.38
N GLY A 76 2.97 -13.60 0.87
CA GLY A 76 1.52 -13.56 0.70
C GLY A 76 1.08 -12.36 -0.13
N TYR A 77 -0.10 -12.45 -0.73
CA TYR A 77 -0.74 -11.35 -1.44
C TYR A 77 -2.27 -11.45 -1.36
N SER A 78 -2.95 -10.32 -1.54
CA SER A 78 -4.40 -10.22 -1.67
C SER A 78 -4.75 -9.22 -2.75
N ILE A 79 -5.82 -9.46 -3.51
CA ILE A 79 -6.26 -8.60 -4.61
C ILE A 79 -7.77 -8.39 -4.51
N ASP A 80 -8.24 -7.15 -4.70
CA ASP A 80 -9.67 -6.82 -4.73
C ASP A 80 -9.92 -5.61 -5.65
N ALA A 81 -11.12 -5.54 -6.24
CA ALA A 81 -11.56 -4.39 -7.05
C ALA A 81 -11.91 -3.15 -6.21
N ARG A 82 -12.00 -3.27 -4.89
CA ARG A 82 -12.26 -2.15 -3.97
C ARG A 82 -11.13 -2.01 -2.95
N MET A 83 -10.79 -0.76 -2.62
CA MET A 83 -9.85 -0.48 -1.54
C MET A 83 -10.52 -0.81 -0.20
N GLN A 84 -10.30 -2.02 0.30
CA GLN A 84 -10.84 -2.50 1.58
C GLN A 84 -9.72 -2.70 2.59
N SER A 85 -9.97 -2.36 3.86
CA SER A 85 -9.06 -2.65 4.98
C SER A 85 -8.74 -4.15 5.08
N ARG A 86 -9.66 -4.98 4.61
CA ARG A 86 -9.51 -6.43 4.54
C ARG A 86 -8.37 -6.86 3.61
N LEU A 87 -7.99 -6.07 2.61
CA LEU A 87 -6.89 -6.41 1.70
C LEU A 87 -5.55 -6.57 2.46
N ALA A 88 -5.32 -5.72 3.46
CA ALA A 88 -4.13 -5.78 4.31
C ALA A 88 -4.18 -6.95 5.31
N MET A 89 -5.36 -7.40 5.71
CA MET A 89 -5.53 -8.52 6.65
C MET A 89 -5.70 -9.88 5.95
N ALA A 90 -6.16 -9.89 4.70
CA ALA A 90 -6.50 -11.09 3.96
C ALA A 90 -5.31 -11.72 3.25
N ALA A 91 -4.18 -11.01 3.15
CA ALA A 91 -2.96 -11.61 2.62
C ALA A 91 -2.59 -12.80 3.54
N PRO A 92 -2.63 -14.05 3.03
CA PRO A 92 -2.30 -15.20 3.83
C PRO A 92 -0.78 -15.17 4.06
N VAL A 93 -0.39 -14.69 5.22
CA VAL A 93 0.98 -14.87 5.72
C VAL A 93 1.09 -16.30 6.26
N PRO A 94 2.20 -17.01 6.01
CA PRO A 94 2.42 -18.31 6.60
C PRO A 94 2.49 -18.11 8.13
N ILE A 95 1.37 -18.42 8.80
CA ILE A 95 1.35 -18.55 10.25
C ILE A 95 2.25 -19.75 10.55
N LEU A 96 3.34 -19.48 11.27
CA LEU A 96 4.25 -20.50 11.79
C LEU A 96 3.42 -21.68 12.33
N THR A 97 3.55 -22.84 11.70
CA THR A 97 3.27 -24.14 12.33
C THR A 97 4.61 -24.73 12.74
#